data_AF-A0A2G6IHU5-F1
#
_entry.id   AF-A0A2G6IHU5-F1
#
_cell.length_a   1.000
_cell.length_b   1.000
_cell.length_c   1.000
_cell.angle_alpha   90.00
_cell.angle_beta   90.00
_cell.angle_gamma   90.00
#
_symmetry.space_group_name_H-M   'P 1'
#
loop_
_entity.id
_entity.type
_entity.pdbx_description
1 polymer ?
#
loop_
_entity_poly.entity_id
_entity_poly.type
_entity_poly.pdbx_seq_one_letter_code
_entity_poly.pdbx_strand_id
1 'polypeptide(L)'
;MDLVNTTLWHIETRMGEEDLSLTHLARDLGVSPYHLSRAFRARTGWSVMRYLRARRLSRAASAVAQGDDLLTVALDAGYASHEAFTRAFSDQFGAPPSQMRGALPSNLTEPLAMTESQKSIIPDPELRDGGGFSAIGIAREFTPETIPQIPALWAEFNARMGEVEAAGPRCFGVCYDKTSEARFRYMAGAEAAPGSAIPKGMEQTRVPAGRYAVFTFTGHLSDLPAFIGAIWDHGLTDAGLSPTDAPDFELYDDRMDPQTGSGTCEVWIPV
;
A
#
# COMPACT_ATOMS: atom_id res chain seq x y z
N MET A 1 12.93 -13.65 5.90
CA MET A 1 11.68 -13.60 5.08
C MET A 1 11.39 -12.14 4.80
N ASP A 2 10.91 -11.82 3.61
CA ASP A 2 10.42 -10.46 3.32
C ASP A 2 9.17 -10.11 4.15
N LEU A 3 8.72 -8.85 4.05
CA LEU A 3 7.61 -8.33 4.84
C LEU A 3 6.33 -9.14 4.64
N VAL A 4 5.96 -9.42 3.39
CA VAL A 4 4.67 -10.06 3.09
C VAL A 4 4.70 -11.55 3.44
N ASN A 5 5.82 -12.26 3.28
CA ASN A 5 5.96 -13.65 3.71
C ASN A 5 5.91 -13.75 5.24
N THR A 6 6.58 -12.84 5.94
CA THR A 6 6.49 -12.76 7.40
C THR A 6 5.05 -12.48 7.85
N THR A 7 4.33 -11.62 7.13
CA THR A 7 2.91 -11.34 7.38
C THR A 7 2.03 -12.58 7.18
N LEU A 8 2.20 -13.32 6.09
CA LEU A 8 1.49 -14.58 5.84
C LEU A 8 1.74 -15.58 6.97
N TRP A 9 2.99 -15.74 7.40
CA TRP A 9 3.34 -16.62 8.51
C TRP A 9 2.65 -16.20 9.81
N HIS A 10 2.67 -14.91 10.16
CA HIS A 10 1.95 -14.40 11.33
C HIS A 10 0.46 -14.68 11.25
N ILE A 11 -0.18 -14.45 10.10
CA ILE A 11 -1.61 -14.74 9.91
C ILE A 11 -1.90 -16.22 10.12
N GLU A 12 -1.20 -17.12 9.43
CA GLU A 12 -1.50 -18.56 9.49
C GLU A 12 -1.21 -19.18 10.86
N THR A 13 -0.20 -18.69 11.58
CA THR A 13 0.16 -19.20 12.90
C THR A 13 -0.67 -18.62 14.04
N ARG A 14 -1.26 -17.43 13.86
CA ARG A 14 -1.97 -16.68 14.93
C ARG A 14 -3.44 -16.42 14.63
N MET A 15 -4.00 -16.96 13.55
CA MET A 15 -5.39 -16.69 13.16
C MET A 15 -6.45 -17.05 14.20
N GLY A 16 -6.14 -17.86 15.23
CA GLY A 16 -7.05 -18.14 16.35
C GLY A 16 -7.14 -17.03 17.40
N GLU A 17 -6.29 -16.00 17.36
CA GLU A 17 -6.33 -14.89 18.32
C GLU A 17 -7.49 -13.93 18.04
N GLU A 18 -8.35 -13.67 19.03
CA GLU A 18 -9.55 -12.81 18.84
C GLU A 18 -9.19 -11.39 18.33
N ASP A 19 -8.11 -10.80 18.85
CA ASP A 19 -7.71 -9.41 18.59
C ASP A 19 -6.67 -9.23 17.45
N LEU A 20 -6.49 -10.22 16.57
CA LEU A 20 -5.55 -10.08 15.47
C LEU A 20 -6.03 -9.03 14.45
N SER A 21 -5.41 -7.84 14.48
CA SER A 21 -5.75 -6.69 13.64
C SER A 21 -4.58 -6.27 12.75
N LEU A 22 -4.86 -5.48 11.71
CA LEU A 22 -3.83 -4.89 10.86
C LEU A 22 -2.83 -4.07 11.68
N THR A 23 -3.31 -3.28 12.64
CA THR A 23 -2.46 -2.46 13.51
C THR A 23 -1.58 -3.30 14.43
N HIS A 24 -2.09 -4.43 14.93
CA HIS A 24 -1.30 -5.38 15.72
C HIS A 24 -0.20 -6.04 14.88
N LEU A 25 -0.55 -6.54 13.69
CA LEU A 25 0.43 -7.12 12.76
C LEU A 25 1.50 -6.10 12.36
N ALA A 26 1.10 -4.87 12.02
CA ALA A 26 2.03 -3.82 11.62
C ALA A 26 3.00 -3.47 12.76
N ARG A 27 2.49 -3.36 14.00
CA ARG A 27 3.31 -3.10 15.19
C ARG A 27 4.34 -4.21 15.43
N ASP A 28 3.91 -5.47 15.37
CA ASP A 28 4.79 -6.62 15.61
C ASP A 28 5.90 -6.72 14.55
N LEU A 29 5.64 -6.24 13.33
CA LEU A 29 6.57 -6.23 12.21
C LEU A 29 7.39 -4.93 12.11
N GLY A 30 7.17 -3.96 13.00
CA GLY A 30 7.91 -2.69 13.01
C GLY A 30 7.62 -1.76 11.82
N VAL A 31 6.45 -1.89 11.19
CA VAL A 31 6.04 -1.10 10.03
C VAL A 31 4.72 -0.35 10.28
N SER A 32 4.40 0.66 9.46
CA SER A 32 3.10 1.32 9.53
C SER A 32 1.98 0.45 8.94
N PRO A 33 0.71 0.62 9.36
CA PRO A 33 -0.42 -0.10 8.76
C PRO A 33 -0.57 0.12 7.24
N TYR A 34 -0.22 1.33 6.76
CA TYR A 34 -0.21 1.64 5.34
C TYR A 34 0.86 0.84 4.60
N HIS A 35 2.11 0.83 5.09
CA HIS A 35 3.22 0.08 4.49
C HIS A 35 2.87 -1.40 4.37
N LEU A 36 2.40 -2.01 5.47
CA LEU A 36 1.96 -3.39 5.50
C LEU A 36 0.85 -3.67 4.46
N SER A 37 -0.18 -2.82 4.43
CA SER A 37 -1.32 -2.99 3.54
C SER A 37 -0.94 -2.84 2.07
N ARG A 38 -0.07 -1.86 1.76
CA ARG A 38 0.43 -1.60 0.41
C ARG A 38 1.24 -2.78 -0.09
N ALA A 39 2.25 -3.22 0.66
CA ALA A 39 3.11 -4.34 0.28
C ALA A 39 2.30 -5.64 0.11
N PHE A 40 1.44 -5.95 1.10
CA PHE A 40 0.63 -7.17 1.06
C PHE A 40 -0.34 -7.19 -0.12
N ARG A 41 -1.03 -6.07 -0.41
CA ARG A 41 -1.98 -5.98 -1.52
C ARG A 41 -1.29 -6.02 -2.88
N ALA A 42 -0.15 -5.33 -3.02
CA ALA A 42 0.62 -5.35 -4.26
C ALA A 42 1.08 -6.76 -4.63
N ARG A 43 1.50 -7.57 -3.64
CA ARG A 43 2.02 -8.91 -3.90
C ARG A 43 0.95 -10.00 -3.98
N THR A 44 -0.08 -9.92 -3.15
CA THR A 44 -1.09 -11.00 -3.04
C THR A 44 -2.38 -10.70 -3.79
N GLY A 45 -2.67 -9.43 -4.08
CA GLY A 45 -3.98 -8.98 -4.53
C GLY A 45 -5.05 -8.92 -3.42
N TRP A 46 -4.71 -9.29 -2.19
CA TRP A 46 -5.63 -9.30 -1.05
C TRP A 46 -5.38 -8.13 -0.10
N SER A 47 -6.42 -7.69 0.58
CA SER A 47 -6.26 -6.97 1.85
C SER A 47 -5.88 -7.98 2.95
N VAL A 48 -4.95 -7.60 3.84
CA VAL A 48 -4.56 -8.38 5.03
C VAL A 48 -5.79 -8.89 5.79
N MET A 49 -6.70 -8.00 6.15
CA MET A 49 -7.88 -8.34 6.95
C MET A 49 -8.94 -9.11 6.15
N ARG A 50 -9.00 -8.93 4.83
CA ARG A 50 -9.87 -9.73 3.96
C ARG A 50 -9.37 -11.17 3.87
N TYR A 51 -8.06 -11.34 3.71
CA TYR A 51 -7.42 -12.65 3.67
C TYR A 51 -7.59 -13.40 5.00
N LEU A 52 -7.28 -12.77 6.13
CA LEU A 52 -7.47 -13.36 7.46
C LEU A 52 -8.91 -13.85 7.68
N ARG A 53 -9.91 -13.01 7.34
CA ARG A 53 -11.33 -13.38 7.45
C ARG A 53 -11.69 -14.58 6.58
N ALA A 54 -11.24 -14.58 5.33
CA ALA A 54 -11.50 -15.67 4.40
C ALA A 54 -10.86 -17.00 4.85
N ARG A 55 -9.65 -16.94 5.43
CA ARG A 55 -8.98 -18.10 6.03
C ARG A 55 -9.69 -18.62 7.28
N ARG A 56 -10.12 -17.74 8.19
CA ARG A 56 -10.93 -18.11 9.37
C ARG A 56 -12.23 -18.81 8.97
N LEU A 57 -12.96 -18.24 8.01
CA LEU A 57 -14.19 -18.84 7.49
C LEU A 57 -13.94 -20.19 6.83
N SER A 58 -12.82 -20.37 6.12
CA SER A 58 -12.46 -21.65 5.50
C SER A 58 -12.15 -22.73 6.54
N ARG A 59 -11.50 -22.39 7.66
CA ARG A 59 -11.30 -23.32 8.79
C ARG A 59 -12.61 -23.64 9.48
N ALA A 60 -13.47 -22.65 9.68
CA ALA A 60 -14.79 -22.81 10.26
C ALA A 60 -15.68 -23.74 9.40
N ALA A 61 -15.60 -23.65 8.07
CA ALA A 61 -16.33 -24.54 7.16
C ALA A 61 -16.00 -26.01 7.38
N SER A 62 -14.73 -26.34 7.69
CA SER A 62 -14.34 -27.70 8.04
C SER A 62 -14.99 -28.19 9.34
N ALA A 63 -15.04 -27.35 10.38
CA ALA A 63 -15.70 -27.68 11.64
C ALA A 63 -17.23 -27.83 11.46
N VAL A 64 -17.85 -26.95 10.68
CA VAL A 64 -19.27 -27.05 10.31
C VAL A 64 -19.56 -28.36 9.58
N ALA A 65 -18.73 -28.73 8.60
CA ALA A 65 -18.89 -29.97 7.85
C ALA A 65 -18.78 -31.22 8.74
N GLN A 66 -17.97 -31.16 9.80
CA GLN A 66 -17.83 -32.23 10.81
C GLN A 66 -19.02 -32.30 11.79
N GLY A 67 -19.89 -31.28 11.79
CA GLY A 67 -21.10 -31.24 12.61
C GLY A 67 -20.94 -30.56 13.96
N ASP A 68 -19.85 -29.80 14.14
CA ASP A 68 -19.58 -29.08 15.39
C ASP A 68 -20.67 -28.06 15.75
N ASP A 69 -20.68 -27.66 17.02
CA ASP A 69 -21.60 -26.64 17.53
C ASP A 69 -21.33 -25.29 16.88
N LEU A 70 -22.36 -24.71 16.26
CA LEU A 70 -22.22 -23.52 15.43
C LEU A 70 -21.89 -22.25 16.24
N LEU A 71 -22.24 -22.21 17.52
CA LEU A 71 -21.87 -21.08 18.38
C LEU A 71 -20.38 -21.13 18.70
N THR A 72 -19.88 -22.30 19.08
CA THR A 72 -18.44 -22.53 19.34
C THR A 72 -17.61 -22.23 18.11
N VAL A 73 -18.01 -22.75 16.94
CA VAL A 73 -17.32 -22.48 15.66
C VAL A 73 -17.32 -21.00 15.31
N ALA A 74 -18.41 -20.26 15.58
CA ALA A 74 -18.48 -18.84 15.34
C ALA A 74 -17.50 -18.05 16.21
N LEU A 75 -17.40 -18.39 17.51
CA LEU A 75 -16.48 -17.76 18.45
C LEU A 75 -15.02 -18.04 18.08
N ASP A 76 -14.68 -19.29 17.76
CA ASP A 76 -13.33 -19.70 17.33
C ASP A 76 -12.92 -19.02 16.01
N ALA A 77 -13.90 -18.71 15.15
CA ALA A 77 -13.68 -17.95 13.92
C ALA A 77 -13.61 -16.42 14.15
N GLY A 78 -13.68 -15.95 15.40
CA GLY A 78 -13.55 -14.54 15.78
C GLY A 78 -14.82 -13.71 15.55
N TYR A 79 -16.01 -14.34 15.58
CA TYR A 79 -17.29 -13.63 15.46
C TYR A 79 -18.00 -13.56 16.81
N ALA A 80 -18.41 -12.34 17.20
CA ALA A 80 -19.10 -12.10 18.48
C ALA A 80 -20.54 -12.64 18.53
N SER A 81 -21.10 -13.11 17.42
CA SER A 81 -22.45 -13.70 17.38
C SER A 81 -22.63 -14.69 16.24
N HIS A 82 -23.56 -15.62 16.44
CA HIS A 82 -23.97 -16.59 15.44
C HIS A 82 -24.56 -15.95 14.17
N GLU A 83 -25.27 -14.82 14.31
CA GLU A 83 -25.87 -14.09 13.19
C GLU A 83 -24.79 -13.44 12.31
N ALA A 84 -23.79 -12.81 12.93
CA ALA A 84 -22.68 -12.20 12.21
C ALA A 84 -21.86 -13.27 11.45
N PHE A 85 -21.60 -14.40 12.09
CA PHE A 85 -20.95 -15.55 11.46
C PHE A 85 -21.77 -16.08 10.28
N THR A 86 -23.06 -16.34 10.48
CA THR A 86 -23.94 -16.90 9.43
C THR A 86 -24.00 -15.98 8.20
N ARG A 87 -24.07 -14.67 8.38
CA ARG A 87 -24.02 -13.71 7.27
C ARG A 87 -22.70 -13.80 6.52
N ALA A 88 -21.57 -13.67 7.22
CA ALA A 88 -20.25 -13.69 6.60
C ALA A 88 -19.94 -15.03 5.90
N PHE A 89 -20.37 -16.15 6.51
CA PHE A 89 -20.25 -17.49 5.92
C PHE A 89 -21.07 -17.61 4.65
N SER A 90 -22.32 -17.14 4.66
CA SER A 90 -23.20 -17.18 3.49
C SER A 90 -22.70 -16.27 2.36
N ASP A 91 -22.18 -15.08 2.69
CA ASP A 91 -21.60 -14.16 1.72
C ASP A 91 -20.38 -14.78 1.01
N GLN A 92 -19.60 -15.61 1.73
CA GLN A 92 -18.43 -16.26 1.16
C GLN A 92 -18.76 -17.55 0.40
N PHE A 93 -19.60 -18.43 0.95
CA PHE A 93 -19.82 -19.78 0.43
C PHE A 93 -21.17 -19.96 -0.29
N GLY A 94 -22.01 -18.93 -0.32
CA GLY A 94 -23.30 -18.91 -1.03
C GLY A 94 -24.45 -19.60 -0.31
N ALA A 95 -24.23 -20.19 0.87
CA ALA A 95 -25.25 -20.86 1.67
C ALA A 95 -24.92 -20.78 3.18
N PRO A 96 -25.94 -20.87 4.05
CA PRO A 96 -25.74 -20.78 5.50
C PRO A 96 -25.03 -22.02 6.08
N PRO A 97 -24.32 -21.89 7.21
CA PRO A 97 -23.57 -22.98 7.84
C PRO A 97 -24.40 -24.26 8.08
N SER A 98 -25.66 -24.11 8.50
CA SER A 98 -26.55 -25.24 8.80
C SER A 98 -26.81 -26.15 7.60
N GLN A 99 -26.69 -25.64 6.37
CA GLN A 99 -26.88 -26.40 5.13
C GLN A 99 -25.61 -27.09 4.64
N MET A 100 -24.46 -26.80 5.24
CA MET A 100 -23.15 -27.35 4.83
C MET A 100 -22.61 -28.41 5.79
N ARG A 101 -23.48 -29.02 6.61
CA ARG A 101 -23.08 -30.19 7.41
C ARG A 101 -22.85 -31.39 6.51
N GLY A 102 -21.74 -32.09 6.71
CA GLY A 102 -21.37 -33.29 5.95
C GLY A 102 -20.70 -33.04 4.59
N ALA A 103 -20.52 -31.79 4.16
CA ALA A 103 -19.83 -31.46 2.91
C ALA A 103 -19.06 -30.14 3.02
N LEU A 104 -17.82 -30.13 2.51
CA LEU A 104 -17.03 -28.90 2.41
C LEU A 104 -17.51 -28.04 1.23
N PRO A 105 -17.52 -26.70 1.36
CA PRO A 105 -17.73 -25.82 0.23
C PRO A 105 -16.58 -25.95 -0.79
N SER A 106 -16.88 -25.70 -2.06
CA SER A 106 -15.92 -25.83 -3.16
C SER A 106 -14.96 -24.65 -3.30
N ASN A 107 -15.26 -23.52 -2.67
CA ASN A 107 -14.51 -22.27 -2.76
C ASN A 107 -13.82 -21.89 -1.44
N LEU A 108 -13.22 -22.88 -0.76
CA LEU A 108 -12.34 -22.64 0.38
C LEU A 108 -11.15 -21.77 -0.05
N THR A 109 -10.78 -20.84 0.81
CA THR A 109 -9.56 -20.05 0.64
C THR A 109 -8.40 -20.85 1.23
N GLU A 110 -7.54 -21.39 0.38
CA GLU A 110 -6.31 -22.07 0.81
C GLU A 110 -5.24 -21.07 1.31
N PRO A 111 -4.27 -21.51 2.12
CA PRO A 111 -3.14 -20.65 2.47
C PRO A 111 -2.43 -20.17 1.21
N LEU A 112 -2.15 -18.87 1.14
CA LEU A 112 -1.30 -18.35 0.07
C LEU A 112 0.10 -18.95 0.22
N ALA A 113 0.63 -19.48 -0.87
CA ALA A 113 1.99 -19.99 -0.90
C ALA A 113 2.97 -18.86 -0.56
N MET A 114 3.88 -19.12 0.37
CA MET A 114 5.00 -18.23 0.67
C MET A 114 6.05 -18.40 -0.44
N THR A 115 5.80 -17.81 -1.60
CA THR A 115 6.75 -17.82 -2.70
C THR A 115 7.90 -16.86 -2.39
N GLU A 116 9.12 -17.25 -2.74
CA GLU A 116 10.24 -16.31 -2.75
C GLU A 116 9.92 -15.21 -3.77
N SER A 117 9.87 -13.96 -3.29
CA SER A 117 9.93 -12.82 -4.19
C SER A 117 11.30 -12.87 -4.88
N GLN A 118 11.35 -12.76 -6.20
CA GLN A 118 12.61 -12.40 -6.85
C GLN A 118 12.94 -11.00 -6.34
N LYS A 119 13.82 -10.90 -5.33
CA LYS A 119 14.27 -9.62 -4.81
C LYS A 119 14.91 -8.86 -5.96
N SER A 120 14.19 -7.87 -6.50
CA SER A 120 14.78 -6.90 -7.40
C SER A 120 15.93 -6.23 -6.64
N ILE A 121 17.13 -6.26 -7.24
CA ILE A 121 18.28 -5.58 -6.68
C ILE A 121 18.00 -4.08 -6.84
N ILE A 122 17.86 -3.39 -5.72
CA ILE A 122 17.74 -1.93 -5.64
C ILE A 122 18.94 -1.38 -4.88
N PRO A 123 19.39 -0.15 -5.17
CA PRO A 123 20.50 0.45 -4.44
C PRO A 123 20.11 0.72 -2.99
N ASP A 124 21.10 0.69 -2.11
CA ASP A 124 20.93 1.13 -0.73
C ASP A 124 20.50 2.63 -0.71
N PRO A 125 19.59 3.01 0.20
CA PRO A 125 19.17 4.39 0.32
C PRO A 125 20.26 5.28 0.90
N GLU A 126 20.33 6.52 0.42
CA GLU A 126 21.09 7.58 1.07
C GLU A 126 20.20 8.30 2.09
N LEU A 127 20.68 8.44 3.33
CA LEU A 127 19.98 9.26 4.33
C LEU A 127 20.34 10.73 4.13
N ARG A 128 19.35 11.56 3.79
CA ARG A 128 19.52 13.00 3.58
C ARG A 128 18.54 13.83 4.40
N ASP A 129 19.00 14.98 4.86
CA ASP A 129 18.11 16.01 5.43
C ASP A 129 17.54 16.86 4.28
N GLY A 130 16.22 16.79 4.09
CA GLY A 130 15.48 17.53 3.09
C GLY A 130 14.91 18.82 3.66
N GLY A 131 15.04 19.92 2.90
CA GLY A 131 14.32 21.16 3.18
C GLY A 131 12.82 21.03 2.88
N GLY A 132 12.00 21.77 3.60
CA GLY A 132 10.56 21.81 3.33
C GLY A 132 10.23 22.70 2.12
N PHE A 133 9.23 22.30 1.34
CA PHE A 133 8.81 23.02 0.13
C PHE A 133 7.29 22.93 -0.08
N SER A 134 6.78 23.74 -1.01
CA SER A 134 5.37 23.73 -1.40
C SER A 134 5.20 23.21 -2.83
N ALA A 135 4.44 22.13 -2.95
CA ALA A 135 3.82 21.56 -4.14
C ALA A 135 2.66 22.41 -4.69
N ILE A 136 2.61 22.88 -5.94
CA ILE A 136 1.33 23.23 -6.60
C ILE A 136 1.12 22.35 -7.83
N GLY A 137 -0.06 21.75 -7.96
CA GLY A 137 -0.36 20.87 -9.08
C GLY A 137 -1.74 20.25 -9.03
N ILE A 138 -1.95 19.20 -9.83
CA ILE A 138 -3.23 18.48 -9.89
C ILE A 138 -3.13 17.26 -8.99
N ALA A 139 -4.09 17.11 -8.07
CA ALA A 139 -4.11 16.02 -7.11
C ALA A 139 -5.41 15.19 -7.22
N ARG A 140 -5.29 13.88 -7.01
CA ARG A 140 -6.41 12.92 -6.93
C ARG A 140 -6.15 11.84 -5.89
N GLU A 141 -7.21 11.17 -5.44
CA GLU A 141 -7.08 9.96 -4.62
C GLU A 141 -6.80 8.74 -5.50
N PHE A 142 -5.91 7.87 -5.03
CA PHE A 142 -5.54 6.63 -5.69
C PHE A 142 -5.58 5.43 -4.74
N THR A 143 -5.82 4.26 -5.33
CA THR A 143 -5.64 2.93 -4.72
C THR A 143 -4.65 2.14 -5.57
N PRO A 144 -4.16 0.97 -5.12
CA PRO A 144 -3.26 0.14 -5.94
C PRO A 144 -3.82 -0.20 -7.33
N GLU A 145 -5.14 -0.31 -7.46
CA GLU A 145 -5.83 -0.60 -8.73
C GLU A 145 -5.89 0.61 -9.66
N THR A 146 -5.86 1.83 -9.13
CA THR A 146 -5.96 3.06 -9.93
C THR A 146 -4.60 3.71 -10.19
N ILE A 147 -3.51 3.24 -9.57
CA ILE A 147 -2.13 3.69 -9.85
C ILE A 147 -1.81 3.78 -11.36
N PRO A 148 -2.25 2.85 -12.23
CA PRO A 148 -2.01 2.96 -13.67
C PRO A 148 -2.58 4.23 -14.34
N GLN A 149 -3.41 5.01 -13.65
CA GLN A 149 -3.97 6.28 -14.12
C GLN A 149 -3.08 7.50 -13.80
N ILE A 150 -2.03 7.35 -12.99
CA ILE A 150 -1.09 8.43 -12.64
C ILE A 150 -0.45 9.08 -13.89
N PRO A 151 -0.03 8.35 -14.93
CA PRO A 151 0.50 8.98 -16.15
C PRO A 151 -0.49 9.95 -16.82
N ALA A 152 -1.80 9.69 -16.75
CA ALA A 152 -2.82 10.58 -17.29
C ALA A 152 -2.94 11.87 -16.45
N LEU A 153 -2.79 11.78 -15.13
CA LEU A 153 -2.73 12.96 -14.24
C LEU A 153 -1.52 13.84 -14.58
N TRP A 154 -0.36 13.22 -14.81
CA TRP A 154 0.84 13.93 -15.26
C TRP A 154 0.65 14.60 -16.61
N ALA A 155 0.03 13.94 -17.59
CA ALA A 155 -0.27 14.55 -18.88
C ALA A 155 -1.17 15.79 -18.73
N GLU A 156 -2.19 15.72 -17.87
CA GLU A 156 -3.07 16.85 -17.56
C GLU A 156 -2.32 18.01 -16.88
N PHE A 157 -1.45 17.70 -15.91
CA PHE A 157 -0.63 18.69 -15.24
C PHE A 157 0.38 19.34 -16.20
N ASN A 158 1.09 18.55 -17.01
CA ASN A 158 2.10 19.04 -17.95
C ASN A 158 1.52 20.03 -18.97
N ALA A 159 0.28 19.81 -19.42
CA ALA A 159 -0.42 20.74 -20.32
C ALA A 159 -0.73 22.11 -19.67
N ARG A 160 -0.72 22.18 -18.34
CA ARG A 160 -1.09 23.36 -17.54
C ARG A 160 0.03 23.86 -16.62
N MET A 161 1.21 23.24 -16.66
CA MET A 161 2.32 23.54 -15.76
C MET A 161 2.75 25.00 -15.84
N GLY A 162 2.64 25.63 -17.02
CA GLY A 162 2.94 27.05 -17.20
C GLY A 162 1.99 28.02 -16.47
N GLU A 163 0.89 27.54 -15.89
CA GLU A 163 0.00 28.33 -15.03
C GLU A 163 0.57 28.49 -13.60
N VAL A 164 1.56 27.68 -13.22
CA VAL A 164 2.18 27.70 -11.88
C VAL A 164 3.39 28.63 -11.91
N GLU A 165 3.45 29.54 -10.94
CA GLU A 165 4.65 30.32 -10.66
C GLU A 165 5.70 29.42 -9.97
N ALA A 166 6.48 28.70 -10.78
CA ALA A 166 7.45 27.74 -10.29
C ALA A 166 8.68 28.42 -9.67
N ALA A 167 9.19 27.87 -8.57
CA ALA A 167 10.45 28.29 -7.93
C ALA A 167 11.69 27.85 -8.72
N GLY A 168 11.54 26.86 -9.61
CA GLY A 168 12.62 26.29 -10.41
C GLY A 168 12.12 25.16 -11.33
N PRO A 169 13.02 24.40 -11.96
CA PRO A 169 12.67 23.36 -12.93
C PRO A 169 12.17 22.05 -12.28
N ARG A 170 12.12 21.97 -10.94
CA ARG A 170 11.81 20.74 -10.21
C ARG A 170 10.32 20.42 -10.23
N CYS A 171 10.00 19.19 -10.60
CA CYS A 171 8.66 18.62 -10.54
C CYS A 171 8.61 17.46 -9.56
N PHE A 172 7.44 17.25 -8.97
CA PHE A 172 7.23 16.30 -7.88
C PHE A 172 5.99 15.45 -8.10
N GLY A 173 6.13 14.16 -7.81
CA GLY A 173 5.02 13.26 -7.54
C GLY A 173 4.87 13.10 -6.04
N VAL A 174 3.95 13.81 -5.38
CA VAL A 174 3.83 13.84 -3.92
C VAL A 174 2.72 12.91 -3.44
N CYS A 175 3.03 11.93 -2.60
CA CYS A 175 2.07 11.03 -1.95
C CYS A 175 1.81 11.45 -0.50
N TYR A 176 0.56 11.73 -0.15
CA TYR A 176 0.14 12.16 1.19
C TYR A 176 -1.27 11.64 1.53
N ASP A 177 -1.77 11.95 2.72
CA ASP A 177 -3.07 11.48 3.23
C ASP A 177 -3.27 9.95 3.07
N LYS A 178 -2.23 9.20 3.46
CA LYS A 178 -2.18 7.74 3.33
C LYS A 178 -3.08 7.08 4.37
N THR A 179 -3.83 6.07 3.96
CA THR A 179 -4.77 5.35 4.84
C THR A 179 -4.43 3.87 4.96
N SER A 180 -4.87 3.23 6.04
CA SER A 180 -4.70 1.78 6.23
C SER A 180 -5.39 0.91 5.17
N GLU A 181 -6.23 1.47 4.31
CA GLU A 181 -6.83 0.76 3.17
C GLU A 181 -5.94 0.77 1.91
N ALA A 182 -4.70 1.24 2.05
CA ALA A 182 -3.78 1.52 0.95
C ALA A 182 -4.31 2.60 -0.02
N ARG A 183 -5.16 3.51 0.47
CA ARG A 183 -5.53 4.73 -0.27
C ARG A 183 -4.52 5.83 0.03
N PHE A 184 -4.29 6.72 -0.93
CA PHE A 184 -3.43 7.88 -0.76
C PHE A 184 -3.84 8.98 -1.75
N ARG A 185 -3.53 10.22 -1.42
CA ARG A 185 -3.61 11.34 -2.36
C ARG A 185 -2.27 11.48 -3.08
N TYR A 186 -2.31 11.60 -4.40
CA TYR A 186 -1.14 11.83 -5.24
C TYR A 186 -1.28 13.16 -5.97
N MET A 187 -0.24 13.99 -5.92
CA MET A 187 -0.14 15.23 -6.68
C MET A 187 0.97 15.12 -7.71
N ALA A 188 0.65 15.37 -8.98
CA ALA A 188 1.63 15.78 -9.98
C ALA A 188 1.73 17.30 -9.91
N GLY A 189 2.91 17.83 -9.57
CA GLY A 189 3.06 19.27 -9.31
C GLY A 189 4.48 19.79 -9.52
N ALA A 190 4.60 21.12 -9.55
CA ALA A 190 5.88 21.83 -9.58
C ALA A 190 6.13 22.50 -8.23
N GLU A 191 7.40 22.69 -7.87
CA GLU A 191 7.73 23.50 -6.70
C GLU A 191 7.25 24.93 -6.91
N ALA A 192 6.41 25.42 -6.00
CA ALA A 192 5.85 26.75 -6.06
C ALA A 192 6.77 27.79 -5.40
N ALA A 193 6.87 28.96 -6.00
CA ALA A 193 7.50 30.10 -5.34
C ALA A 193 6.70 30.53 -4.10
N PRO A 194 7.34 31.15 -3.09
CA PRO A 194 6.64 31.64 -1.92
C PRO A 194 5.52 32.63 -2.29
N GLY A 195 4.29 32.35 -1.85
CA GLY A 195 3.13 33.22 -2.07
C GLY A 195 2.43 33.05 -3.43
N SER A 196 2.84 32.07 -4.25
CA SER A 196 2.20 31.79 -5.53
C SER A 196 0.69 31.52 -5.39
N ALA A 197 -0.09 32.08 -6.31
CA ALA A 197 -1.51 31.79 -6.40
C ALA A 197 -1.74 30.34 -6.85
N ILE A 198 -2.82 29.73 -6.38
CA ILE A 198 -3.21 28.37 -6.79
C ILE A 198 -4.11 28.49 -8.03
N PRO A 199 -3.69 27.98 -9.21
CA PRO A 199 -4.52 28.01 -10.40
C PRO A 199 -5.84 27.24 -10.20
N LYS A 200 -6.88 27.63 -10.94
CA LYS A 200 -8.19 27.00 -10.82
C LYS A 200 -8.11 25.50 -11.11
N GLY A 201 -8.62 24.68 -10.19
CA GLY A 201 -8.60 23.22 -10.33
C GLY A 201 -7.26 22.57 -10.00
N MET A 202 -6.33 23.31 -9.43
CA MET A 202 -5.12 22.79 -8.79
C MET A 202 -5.24 22.86 -7.27
N GLU A 203 -4.36 22.14 -6.59
CA GLU A 203 -4.22 22.11 -5.13
C GLU A 203 -2.79 22.50 -4.75
N GLN A 204 -2.61 22.92 -3.51
CA GLN A 204 -1.30 23.13 -2.90
C GLN A 204 -1.10 22.12 -1.77
N THR A 205 0.08 21.49 -1.74
CA THR A 205 0.51 20.65 -0.62
C THR A 205 1.86 21.10 -0.10
N ARG A 206 2.15 20.82 1.18
CA ARG A 206 3.41 21.16 1.82
C ARG A 206 4.15 19.89 2.19
N VAL A 207 5.38 19.77 1.72
CA VAL A 207 6.32 18.75 2.19
C VAL A 207 7.15 19.37 3.32
N PRO A 208 7.11 18.79 4.54
CA PRO A 208 7.86 19.34 5.67
C PRO A 208 9.37 19.16 5.48
N ALA A 209 10.17 19.97 6.18
CA ALA A 209 11.59 19.64 6.33
C ALA A 209 11.72 18.41 7.23
N GLY A 210 12.71 17.56 6.96
CA GLY A 210 12.86 16.32 7.70
C GLY A 210 13.98 15.45 7.16
N ARG A 211 14.10 14.26 7.73
CA ARG A 211 15.06 13.26 7.30
C ARG A 211 14.39 12.27 6.35
N TYR A 212 15.10 11.91 5.29
CA TYR A 212 14.57 11.07 4.22
C TYR A 212 15.56 9.97 3.86
N ALA A 213 15.03 8.79 3.57
CA ALA A 213 15.69 7.76 2.79
C ALA A 213 15.50 8.06 1.32
N VAL A 214 16.60 8.28 0.59
CA VAL A 214 16.57 8.64 -0.83
C VAL A 214 17.08 7.48 -1.67
N PHE A 215 16.20 6.98 -2.52
CA PHE A 215 16.51 5.94 -3.49
C PHE A 215 16.62 6.56 -4.88
N THR A 216 17.77 6.36 -5.53
CA THR A 216 18.00 6.86 -6.89
C THR A 216 17.54 5.83 -7.91
N PHE A 217 16.59 6.20 -8.76
CA PHE A 217 16.14 5.41 -9.89
C PHE A 217 16.81 5.90 -11.17
N THR A 218 17.39 4.98 -11.96
CA THR A 218 17.88 5.28 -13.31
C THR A 218 17.28 4.27 -14.28
N GLY A 219 16.55 4.75 -15.28
CA GLY A 219 15.85 3.91 -16.25
C GLY A 219 14.69 4.62 -16.92
N HIS A 220 13.80 3.85 -17.52
CA HIS A 220 12.57 4.35 -18.13
C HIS A 220 11.43 4.40 -17.10
N LEU A 221 10.60 5.44 -17.10
CA LEU A 221 9.52 5.66 -16.12
C LEU A 221 8.50 4.52 -16.05
N SER A 222 8.42 3.65 -17.06
CA SER A 222 7.61 2.42 -17.00
C SER A 222 8.07 1.44 -15.91
N ASP A 223 9.34 1.50 -15.53
CA ASP A 223 9.94 0.58 -14.56
C ASP A 223 9.90 1.16 -13.14
N LEU A 224 9.60 2.46 -13.00
CA LEU A 224 9.50 3.17 -11.73
C LEU A 224 8.47 2.54 -10.77
N PRO A 225 7.27 2.09 -11.20
CA PRO A 225 6.33 1.40 -10.30
C PRO A 225 6.91 0.12 -9.68
N ALA A 226 7.69 -0.65 -10.46
CA ALA A 226 8.34 -1.86 -9.95
C ALA A 226 9.46 -1.51 -8.96
N PHE A 227 10.24 -0.47 -9.27
CA PHE A 227 11.27 0.06 -8.37
C PHE A 227 10.70 0.54 -7.03
N ILE A 228 9.65 1.37 -7.06
CA ILE A 228 8.92 1.81 -5.86
C ILE A 228 8.35 0.59 -5.11
N GLY A 229 7.79 -0.37 -5.84
CA GLY A 229 7.32 -1.63 -5.27
C GLY A 229 8.41 -2.34 -4.46
N ALA A 230 9.62 -2.48 -5.00
CA ALA A 230 10.76 -3.10 -4.32
C ALA A 230 11.23 -2.30 -3.09
N ILE A 231 11.20 -0.97 -3.14
CA ILE A 231 11.53 -0.14 -1.97
C ILE A 231 10.60 -0.46 -0.78
N TRP A 232 9.29 -0.56 -1.05
CA TRP A 232 8.30 -0.87 -0.02
C TRP A 232 8.25 -2.36 0.33
N ASP A 233 8.55 -3.30 -0.57
CA ASP A 233 8.53 -4.74 -0.28
C ASP A 233 9.70 -5.16 0.63
N HIS A 234 10.92 -4.69 0.31
CA HIS A 234 12.11 -5.04 1.08
C HIS A 234 13.10 -3.89 1.29
N GLY A 235 13.18 -2.88 0.43
CA GLY A 235 14.23 -1.85 0.50
C GLY A 235 14.34 -1.12 1.83
N LEU A 236 13.21 -0.66 2.38
CA LEU A 236 13.19 0.00 3.69
C LEU A 236 13.56 -0.96 4.82
N THR A 237 13.01 -2.16 4.81
CA THR A 237 13.21 -3.16 5.86
C THR A 237 14.65 -3.71 5.85
N ASP A 238 15.21 -3.99 4.67
CA ASP A 238 16.59 -4.43 4.49
C ASP A 238 17.58 -3.34 4.97
N ALA A 239 17.23 -2.06 4.79
CA ALA A 239 18.00 -0.92 5.31
C ALA A 239 17.75 -0.63 6.81
N GLY A 240 16.83 -1.33 7.47
CA GLY A 240 16.48 -1.11 8.88
C GLY A 240 15.78 0.24 9.14
N LEU A 241 15.05 0.76 8.15
CA LEU A 241 14.40 2.07 8.19
C LEU A 241 12.89 1.93 8.37
N SER A 242 12.32 2.79 9.23
CA SER A 242 10.87 2.86 9.47
C SER A 242 10.32 4.17 8.91
N PRO A 243 9.43 4.13 7.90
CA PRO A 243 8.88 5.35 7.32
C PRO A 243 7.90 6.05 8.29
N THR A 244 7.83 7.37 8.21
CA THR A 244 6.86 8.20 8.95
C THR A 244 5.61 8.52 8.11
N ASP A 245 4.61 9.15 8.74
CA ASP A 245 3.36 9.55 8.07
C ASP A 245 3.50 10.82 7.21
N ALA A 246 4.69 11.43 7.16
CA ALA A 246 4.93 12.58 6.30
C ALA A 246 4.79 12.22 4.80
N PRO A 247 4.58 13.22 3.93
CA PRO A 247 4.55 13.00 2.48
C PRO A 247 5.86 12.35 2.00
N ASP A 248 5.73 11.27 1.23
CA ASP A 248 6.83 10.79 0.37
C ASP A 248 6.67 11.41 -1.01
N PHE A 249 7.77 11.50 -1.76
CA PHE A 249 7.72 12.12 -3.07
C PHE A 249 8.76 11.57 -4.04
N GLU A 250 8.39 11.60 -5.32
CA GLU A 250 9.31 11.47 -6.44
C GLU A 250 9.82 12.87 -6.83
N LEU A 251 11.12 13.05 -6.95
CA LEU A 251 11.75 14.26 -7.48
C LEU A 251 12.22 14.02 -8.92
N TYR A 252 11.67 14.81 -9.83
CA TYR A 252 12.07 14.88 -11.23
C TYR A 252 12.77 16.22 -11.49
N ASP A 253 14.04 16.16 -11.86
CA ASP A 253 14.86 17.31 -12.25
C ASP A 253 15.42 17.13 -13.67
N ASP A 254 16.37 17.97 -14.06
CA ASP A 254 16.96 17.97 -15.41
C ASP A 254 17.64 16.65 -15.81
N ARG A 255 17.83 15.71 -14.88
CA ARG A 255 18.35 14.36 -15.17
C ARG A 255 17.28 13.42 -15.75
N MET A 256 16.00 13.80 -15.73
CA MET A 256 14.90 13.05 -16.35
C MET A 256 14.52 13.70 -17.67
N ASP A 257 14.63 12.97 -18.77
CA ASP A 257 14.20 13.46 -20.08
C ASP A 257 12.68 13.25 -20.25
N PRO A 258 11.88 14.33 -20.30
CA PRO A 258 10.42 14.23 -20.41
C PRO A 258 9.96 13.75 -21.79
N GLN A 259 10.80 13.80 -22.83
CA GLN A 259 10.43 13.35 -24.17
C GLN A 259 10.56 11.84 -24.31
N THR A 260 11.63 11.27 -23.76
CA THR A 260 11.90 9.84 -23.83
C THR A 260 11.39 9.08 -22.60
N GLY A 261 11.03 9.78 -21.53
CA GLY A 261 10.64 9.17 -20.25
C GLY A 261 11.78 8.38 -19.62
N SER A 262 13.02 8.65 -20.01
CA SER A 262 14.21 7.96 -19.53
C SER A 262 15.15 8.93 -18.83
N GLY A 263 15.82 8.47 -17.78
CA GLY A 263 16.78 9.29 -17.08
C GLY A 263 16.88 8.88 -15.63
N THR A 264 17.15 9.86 -14.77
CA THR A 264 17.27 9.65 -13.33
C THR A 264 16.23 10.47 -12.58
N CYS A 265 15.57 9.84 -11.61
CA CYS A 265 14.76 10.52 -10.61
C CYS A 265 15.07 9.96 -9.23
N GLU A 266 14.60 10.64 -8.19
CA GLU A 266 14.81 10.22 -6.81
C GLU A 266 13.48 9.97 -6.12
N VAL A 267 13.41 8.89 -5.34
CA VAL A 267 12.27 8.57 -4.48
C VAL A 267 12.66 8.86 -3.04
N TRP A 268 11.98 9.82 -2.43
CA TRP A 268 12.25 10.33 -1.09
C TRP A 268 11.18 9.85 -0.12
N ILE A 269 11.57 8.96 0.80
CA ILE A 269 10.67 8.40 1.82
C ILE A 269 11.06 8.97 3.18
N PRO A 270 10.15 9.63 3.92
CA PRO A 270 10.47 10.23 5.21
C PRO A 270 10.66 9.13 6.26
N VAL A 271 11.72 9.24 7.07
CA VAL A 271 12.13 8.27 8.09
C VAL A 271 12.45 8.91 9.44
#